data_AF-A0A3A8NZ22-F1
#
_entry.id   AF-A0A3A8NZ22-F1
#
_cell.length_a   1.000
_cell.length_b   1.000
_cell.length_c   1.000
_cell.angle_alpha   90.00
_cell.angle_beta   90.00
_cell.angle_gamma   90.00
#
_symmetry.space_group_name_H-M   'P 1'
#
loop_
_entity.id
_entity.type
_entity.pdbx_description
1 polymer ?
#
loop_
_entity_poly.entity_id
_entity_poly.type
_entity_poly.pdbx_seq_one_letter_code
_entity_poly.pdbx_strand_id
1 'polypeptide(L)'
;MDGKVCLITGATGGIGQETAKALARQGATLVLSGRDAARTAATVAAVREAVPQARVESLLADLSSLASVRALAEAFRARHPRLDVLVNNAGLIIDRRQVTVDGYEATFATNHLSHFLLTHLLRDLLVASPQGRIINVSSEGHRFANPRFLEDPQTESQRYDGIRVYGNAKLSNILFAKGLAKRLQGTRVTANALHPGLVRTGFGHNSQGFFRYVVQLGAPFMISAEKGARTSVYLASSPEVADVSGEYFNKCRKAKPSSAARDEALAERLWQVSEQLTGVKT
;
A
#
# COMPACT_ATOMS: atom_id res chain seq x y z
N MET A 1 -12.40 -9.31 -13.72
CA MET A 1 -12.28 -7.88 -13.33
C MET A 1 -12.88 -6.96 -14.38
N ASP A 2 -13.64 -7.48 -15.34
CA ASP A 2 -14.28 -6.62 -16.33
C ASP A 2 -15.29 -5.66 -15.68
N GLY A 3 -15.30 -4.43 -16.17
CA GLY A 3 -16.10 -3.32 -15.63
C GLY A 3 -15.68 -2.85 -14.22
N LYS A 4 -14.59 -3.35 -13.65
CA LYS A 4 -14.07 -2.92 -12.34
C LYS A 4 -13.03 -1.82 -12.48
N VAL A 5 -13.11 -0.80 -11.63
CA VAL A 5 -12.14 0.30 -11.59
C VAL A 5 -11.16 0.09 -10.43
N CYS A 6 -9.85 0.10 -10.73
CA CYS A 6 -8.80 -0.14 -9.74
C CYS A 6 -7.82 1.04 -9.69
N LEU A 7 -7.53 1.54 -8.49
CA LEU A 7 -6.44 2.49 -8.24
C LEU A 7 -5.26 1.77 -7.59
N ILE A 8 -4.06 1.89 -8.18
CA ILE A 8 -2.83 1.27 -7.67
C ILE A 8 -1.80 2.36 -7.39
N THR A 9 -1.41 2.51 -6.13
CA THR A 9 -0.33 3.45 -5.75
C THR A 9 1.05 2.82 -5.97
N GLY A 10 2.04 3.63 -6.36
CA GLY A 10 3.42 3.16 -6.54
C GLY A 10 3.57 2.18 -7.70
N ALA A 11 2.73 2.31 -8.74
CA ALA A 11 2.73 1.44 -9.92
C ALA A 11 3.74 1.93 -10.98
N THR A 12 4.98 2.23 -10.57
CA THR A 12 6.05 2.76 -11.45
C THR A 12 7.16 1.74 -11.71
N GLY A 13 6.81 0.45 -11.60
CA GLY A 13 7.70 -0.70 -11.72
C GLY A 13 7.43 -1.78 -10.67
N GLY A 14 8.20 -2.87 -10.72
CA GLY A 14 8.15 -3.94 -9.72
C GLY A 14 6.75 -4.54 -9.51
N ILE A 15 6.39 -4.77 -8.25
CA ILE A 15 5.13 -5.43 -7.86
C ILE A 15 3.90 -4.66 -8.36
N GLY A 16 3.91 -3.32 -8.26
CA GLY A 16 2.77 -2.50 -8.67
C GLY A 16 2.50 -2.60 -10.17
N GLN A 17 3.55 -2.58 -11.00
CA GLN A 17 3.43 -2.78 -12.44
C GLN A 17 2.90 -4.17 -12.80
N GLU A 18 3.42 -5.23 -12.18
CA GLU A 18 2.97 -6.59 -12.50
C GLU A 18 1.55 -6.85 -11.98
N THR A 19 1.16 -6.21 -10.86
CA THR A 19 -0.24 -6.18 -10.39
C THR A 19 -1.13 -5.50 -11.44
N ALA A 20 -0.70 -4.35 -11.97
CA ALA A 20 -1.43 -3.64 -13.02
C ALA A 20 -1.61 -4.51 -14.28
N LYS A 21 -0.53 -5.10 -14.82
CA LYS A 21 -0.61 -5.98 -15.99
C LYS A 21 -1.58 -7.15 -15.77
N ALA A 22 -1.51 -7.80 -14.61
CA ALA A 22 -2.37 -8.93 -14.30
C ALA A 22 -3.86 -8.53 -14.18
N LEU A 23 -4.17 -7.39 -13.57
CA LEU A 23 -5.54 -6.89 -13.48
C LEU A 23 -6.07 -6.38 -14.83
N ALA A 24 -5.22 -5.78 -15.66
CA ALA A 24 -5.55 -5.40 -17.04
C ALA A 24 -5.96 -6.62 -17.87
N ARG A 25 -5.21 -7.73 -17.79
CA ARG A 25 -5.54 -9.00 -18.47
C ARG A 25 -6.90 -9.57 -18.04
N GLN A 26 -7.36 -9.24 -16.84
CA GLN A 26 -8.67 -9.64 -16.31
C GLN A 26 -9.79 -8.64 -16.64
N GLY A 27 -9.51 -7.60 -17.44
CA GLY A 27 -10.47 -6.61 -17.92
C GLY A 27 -10.62 -5.36 -17.06
N ALA A 28 -9.80 -5.17 -16.02
CA ALA A 28 -9.93 -3.99 -15.15
C ALA A 28 -9.65 -2.67 -15.89
N THR A 29 -10.37 -1.61 -15.50
CA THR A 29 -9.94 -0.23 -15.75
C THR A 29 -8.95 0.18 -14.68
N LEU A 30 -7.77 0.65 -15.07
CA LEU A 30 -6.66 0.92 -14.18
C LEU A 30 -6.34 2.41 -14.12
N VAL A 31 -6.22 2.90 -12.90
CA VAL A 31 -5.66 4.20 -12.60
C VAL A 31 -4.36 3.98 -11.83
N LEU A 32 -3.24 4.32 -12.44
CA LEU A 32 -1.92 4.11 -11.88
C LEU A 32 -1.39 5.41 -11.27
N SER A 33 -0.95 5.36 -10.01
CA SER A 33 -0.37 6.53 -9.36
C SER A 33 1.12 6.36 -9.05
N GLY A 34 1.87 7.43 -9.28
CA GLY A 34 3.29 7.53 -9.01
C GLY A 34 3.76 8.99 -9.05
N ARG A 35 4.88 9.27 -8.38
CA ARG A 35 5.44 10.64 -8.30
C ARG A 35 6.24 11.06 -9.53
N ASP A 36 6.79 10.08 -10.26
CA ASP A 36 7.66 10.31 -11.40
C ASP A 36 6.87 10.15 -12.70
N ALA A 37 6.74 11.24 -13.45
CA ALA A 37 5.92 11.28 -14.67
C ALA A 37 6.41 10.28 -15.73
N ALA A 38 7.72 10.25 -15.99
CA ALA A 38 8.31 9.41 -17.01
C ALA A 38 8.16 7.92 -16.67
N ARG A 39 8.46 7.53 -15.43
CA ARG A 39 8.31 6.14 -14.98
C ARG A 39 6.85 5.70 -14.93
N THR A 40 5.94 6.59 -14.55
CA THR A 40 4.51 6.28 -14.53
C THR A 40 3.99 6.09 -15.95
N ALA A 41 4.37 6.96 -16.89
CA ALA A 41 4.04 6.82 -18.31
C ALA A 41 4.63 5.55 -18.92
N ALA A 42 5.87 5.20 -18.56
CA ALA A 42 6.49 3.94 -18.99
C ALA A 42 5.72 2.72 -18.50
N THR A 43 5.21 2.72 -17.26
CA THR A 43 4.36 1.62 -16.79
C THR A 43 3.01 1.56 -17.52
N VAL A 44 2.38 2.70 -17.82
CA VAL A 44 1.17 2.74 -18.65
C VAL A 44 1.44 2.11 -20.03
N ALA A 45 2.55 2.49 -20.67
CA ALA A 45 2.96 1.91 -21.96
C ALA A 45 3.19 0.39 -21.85
N ALA A 46 3.91 -0.07 -20.82
CA ALA A 46 4.16 -1.49 -20.59
C ALA A 46 2.88 -2.30 -20.31
N VAL A 47 1.85 -1.69 -19.71
CA VAL A 47 0.53 -2.33 -19.54
C VAL A 47 -0.17 -2.46 -20.89
N ARG A 48 -0.17 -1.40 -21.72
CA ARG A 48 -0.77 -1.42 -23.07
C ARG A 48 -0.04 -2.36 -24.02
N GLU A 49 1.28 -2.46 -23.92
CA GLU A 49 2.06 -3.45 -24.68
C GLU A 49 1.65 -4.88 -24.32
N ALA A 50 1.50 -5.16 -23.02
CA ALA A 50 1.10 -6.48 -22.55
C ALA A 50 -0.38 -6.81 -22.82
N VAL A 51 -1.24 -5.79 -22.93
CA VAL A 51 -2.68 -5.88 -23.14
C VAL A 51 -3.12 -4.68 -24.01
N PRO A 52 -3.11 -4.80 -25.35
CA PRO A 52 -3.38 -3.68 -26.28
C PRO A 52 -4.70 -2.93 -26.04
N GLN A 53 -5.72 -3.65 -25.56
CA GLN A 53 -7.05 -3.15 -25.24
C GLN A 53 -7.20 -2.65 -23.80
N ALA A 54 -6.11 -2.55 -23.02
CA ALA A 54 -6.18 -2.14 -21.63
C ALA A 54 -6.69 -0.71 -21.48
N ARG A 55 -7.72 -0.57 -20.63
CA ARG A 55 -8.19 0.72 -20.13
C ARG A 55 -7.27 1.15 -19.00
N VAL A 56 -6.25 1.94 -19.30
CA VAL A 56 -5.26 2.38 -18.31
C VAL A 56 -4.91 3.86 -18.49
N GLU A 57 -4.92 4.59 -17.38
CA GLU A 57 -4.43 5.97 -17.28
C GLU A 57 -3.57 6.16 -16.03
N SER A 58 -3.00 7.34 -15.86
CA SER A 58 -2.19 7.70 -14.71
C SER A 58 -2.61 9.00 -14.03
N LEU A 59 -2.42 9.02 -12.70
CA LEU A 59 -2.55 10.19 -11.84
C LEU A 59 -1.24 10.41 -11.08
N LEU A 60 -0.57 11.52 -11.34
CA LEU A 60 0.67 11.82 -10.62
C LEU A 60 0.37 12.25 -9.19
N ALA A 61 1.12 11.68 -8.25
CA ALA A 61 1.02 12.03 -6.84
C ALA A 61 2.32 11.72 -6.10
N ASP A 62 2.73 12.63 -5.22
CA ASP A 62 3.78 12.39 -4.25
C ASP A 62 3.16 12.02 -2.90
N LEU A 63 3.23 10.74 -2.54
CA LEU A 63 2.67 10.24 -1.30
C LEU A 63 3.43 10.69 -0.03
N SER A 64 4.55 11.40 -0.18
CA SER A 64 5.18 12.08 0.95
C SER A 64 4.49 13.41 1.32
N SER A 65 3.57 13.91 0.49
CA SER A 65 2.78 15.13 0.74
C SER A 65 1.29 14.81 0.92
N LEU A 66 0.72 15.13 2.08
CA LEU A 66 -0.71 14.93 2.34
C LEU A 66 -1.58 15.81 1.43
N ALA A 67 -1.11 17.01 1.06
CA ALA A 67 -1.78 17.85 0.07
C ALA A 67 -1.82 17.17 -1.32
N SER A 68 -0.71 16.54 -1.74
CA SER A 68 -0.69 15.77 -2.99
C SER A 68 -1.61 14.55 -2.96
N VAL A 69 -1.75 13.88 -1.80
CA VAL A 69 -2.72 12.79 -1.61
C VAL A 69 -4.16 13.27 -1.76
N ARG A 70 -4.50 14.47 -1.25
CA ARG A 70 -5.83 15.08 -1.44
C ARG A 70 -6.08 15.37 -2.91
N ALA A 71 -5.13 15.99 -3.60
CA ALA A 71 -5.22 16.25 -5.04
C ALA A 71 -5.38 14.97 -5.86
N LEU A 72 -4.70 13.88 -5.49
CA LEU A 72 -4.89 12.57 -6.11
C LEU A 72 -6.33 12.07 -5.97
N ALA A 73 -6.89 12.15 -4.76
CA ALA A 73 -8.26 11.71 -4.51
C ALA A 73 -9.28 12.57 -5.28
N GLU A 74 -9.12 13.89 -5.30
CA GLU A 74 -9.96 14.80 -6.08
C GLU A 74 -9.88 14.51 -7.57
N ALA A 75 -8.68 14.35 -8.12
CA ALA A 75 -8.45 14.03 -9.52
C ALA A 75 -9.03 12.67 -9.92
N PHE A 76 -9.02 11.69 -9.01
CA PHE A 76 -9.67 10.41 -9.21
C PHE A 76 -11.20 10.58 -9.24
N ARG A 77 -11.79 11.24 -8.23
CA ARG A 77 -13.24 11.45 -8.11
C ARG A 77 -13.82 12.23 -9.29
N ALA A 78 -13.07 13.19 -9.83
CA ALA A 78 -13.49 13.96 -11.00
C ALA A 78 -13.62 13.12 -12.29
N ARG A 79 -12.91 11.99 -12.38
CA ARG A 79 -12.85 11.15 -13.58
C ARG A 79 -13.56 9.81 -13.43
N HIS A 80 -13.64 9.31 -12.21
CA HIS A 80 -14.14 7.96 -11.90
C HIS A 80 -15.22 8.05 -10.84
N PRO A 81 -16.50 7.83 -11.21
CA PRO A 81 -17.60 7.83 -10.24
C PRO A 81 -17.63 6.56 -9.38
N ARG A 82 -16.65 5.67 -9.52
CA ARG A 82 -16.60 4.36 -8.87
C ARG A 82 -15.16 3.92 -8.63
N LEU A 83 -14.94 3.25 -7.49
CA LEU A 83 -13.69 2.58 -7.17
C LEU A 83 -14.01 1.19 -6.59
N ASP A 84 -13.65 0.12 -7.31
CA ASP A 84 -13.88 -1.24 -6.85
C ASP A 84 -12.68 -1.78 -6.05
N VAL A 85 -11.46 -1.40 -6.44
CA VAL A 85 -10.24 -1.92 -5.80
C VAL A 85 -9.24 -0.81 -5.57
N LEU A 86 -8.86 -0.60 -4.31
CA LEU A 86 -7.72 0.25 -3.93
C LEU A 86 -6.55 -0.63 -3.51
N VAL A 87 -5.44 -0.53 -4.24
CA VAL A 87 -4.17 -1.20 -3.89
C VAL A 87 -3.18 -0.16 -3.36
N ASN A 88 -3.08 -0.11 -2.03
CA ASN A 88 -2.08 0.66 -1.29
C ASN A 88 -0.72 -0.08 -1.37
N ASN A 89 -0.07 0.02 -2.53
CA ASN A 89 1.16 -0.70 -2.85
C ASN A 89 2.43 0.13 -2.65
N ALA A 90 2.35 1.46 -2.79
CA ALA A 90 3.52 2.31 -2.69
C ALA A 90 4.27 2.10 -1.36
N GLY A 91 5.57 2.29 -1.42
CA GLY A 91 6.35 2.36 -0.21
C GLY A 91 7.82 2.55 -0.50
N LEU A 92 8.52 2.94 0.55
CA LEU A 92 9.96 3.15 0.55
C LEU A 92 10.56 2.75 1.89
N ILE A 93 11.88 2.70 1.93
CA ILE A 93 12.68 2.59 3.14
C ILE A 93 13.79 3.63 3.04
N ILE A 94 14.04 4.35 4.12
CA ILE A 94 15.09 5.37 4.21
C ILE A 94 16.03 4.98 5.34
N ASP A 95 17.33 5.05 5.06
CA ASP A 95 18.43 4.68 5.96
C ASP A 95 18.73 5.76 7.01
N ARG A 96 18.36 7.01 6.74
CA ARG A 96 18.48 8.15 7.65
C ARG A 96 17.15 8.86 7.82
N ARG A 97 16.91 9.44 9.01
CA ARG A 97 15.68 10.20 9.27
C ARG A 97 15.55 11.34 8.26
N GLN A 98 14.42 11.36 7.58
CA GLN A 98 14.00 12.45 6.72
C GLN A 98 12.59 12.88 7.14
N VAL A 99 12.30 14.15 6.96
CA VAL A 99 11.01 14.74 7.31
C VAL A 99 10.33 15.19 6.02
N THR A 100 9.05 14.89 5.88
CA THR A 100 8.26 15.32 4.73
C THR A 100 7.93 16.81 4.81
N VAL A 101 7.33 17.34 3.74
CA VAL A 101 6.83 18.72 3.71
C VAL A 101 5.76 18.99 4.77
N ASP A 102 5.06 17.95 5.25
CA ASP A 102 4.04 18.04 6.30
C ASP A 102 4.63 17.88 7.71
N GLY A 103 5.95 17.77 7.85
CA GLY A 103 6.61 17.67 9.16
C GLY A 103 6.67 16.26 9.74
N TYR A 104 6.43 15.21 8.94
CA TYR A 104 6.39 13.82 9.42
C TYR A 104 7.60 13.00 9.01
N GLU A 105 7.97 11.98 9.80
CA GLU A 105 8.97 10.99 9.41
C GLU A 105 8.57 10.35 8.07
N ALA A 106 9.46 10.45 7.09
CA ALA A 106 9.13 10.22 5.69
C ALA A 106 8.74 8.78 5.36
N THR A 107 9.27 7.77 6.05
CA THR A 107 8.86 6.37 5.87
C THR A 107 7.46 6.12 6.39
N PHE A 108 7.13 6.59 7.60
CA PHE A 108 5.81 6.48 8.21
C PHE A 108 4.77 7.27 7.43
N ALA A 109 5.10 8.50 7.03
CA ALA A 109 4.23 9.35 6.23
C ALA A 109 3.90 8.70 4.87
N THR A 110 4.93 8.30 4.13
CA THR A 110 4.76 7.76 2.77
C THR A 110 4.10 6.38 2.77
N ASN A 111 4.48 5.50 3.69
CA ASN A 111 4.03 4.10 3.65
C ASN A 111 2.68 3.89 4.32
N HIS A 112 2.31 4.72 5.31
CA HIS A 112 1.12 4.54 6.14
C HIS A 112 0.19 5.76 6.11
N LEU A 113 0.62 6.95 6.53
CA LEU A 113 -0.29 8.12 6.64
C LEU A 113 -0.92 8.50 5.30
N SER A 114 -0.16 8.44 4.21
CA SER A 114 -0.65 8.70 2.86
C SER A 114 -1.77 7.75 2.45
N HIS A 115 -1.62 6.45 2.71
CA HIS A 115 -2.62 5.42 2.40
C HIS A 115 -3.81 5.49 3.34
N PHE A 116 -3.59 5.82 4.61
CA PHE A 116 -4.65 6.09 5.57
C PHE A 116 -5.54 7.22 5.04
N LEU A 117 -4.94 8.37 4.69
CA LEU A 117 -5.66 9.52 4.14
C LEU A 117 -6.37 9.19 2.83
N LEU A 118 -5.66 8.61 1.86
CA LEU A 118 -6.20 8.27 0.54
C LEU A 118 -7.42 7.34 0.64
N THR A 119 -7.32 6.32 1.50
CA THR A 119 -8.40 5.35 1.69
C THR A 119 -9.65 6.02 2.25
N HIS A 120 -9.52 6.96 3.18
CA HIS A 120 -10.65 7.69 3.72
C HIS A 120 -11.29 8.65 2.71
N LEU A 121 -10.48 9.34 1.91
CA LEU A 121 -10.97 10.27 0.89
C LEU A 121 -11.72 9.58 -0.25
N LEU A 122 -11.51 8.28 -0.45
CA LEU A 122 -12.13 7.47 -1.51
C LEU A 122 -13.10 6.40 -0.95
N ARG A 123 -13.37 6.45 0.37
CA ARG A 123 -14.18 5.43 1.06
C ARG A 123 -15.61 5.36 0.53
N ASP A 124 -16.21 6.51 0.23
CA ASP A 124 -17.56 6.61 -0.32
C ASP A 124 -17.68 5.84 -1.64
N LEU A 125 -16.72 6.00 -2.55
CA LEU A 125 -16.68 5.28 -3.83
C LEU A 125 -16.49 3.77 -3.66
N LEU A 126 -15.69 3.37 -2.67
CA LEU A 126 -15.48 1.95 -2.33
C LEU A 126 -16.75 1.31 -1.76
N VAL A 127 -17.47 2.02 -0.89
CA VAL A 127 -18.73 1.55 -0.28
C VAL A 127 -19.86 1.50 -1.31
N ALA A 128 -19.91 2.44 -2.24
CA ALA A 128 -20.88 2.45 -3.33
C ALA A 128 -20.66 1.30 -4.35
N SER A 129 -19.45 0.75 -4.42
CA SER A 129 -19.15 -0.38 -5.30
C SER A 129 -19.86 -1.67 -4.85
N PRO A 130 -20.26 -2.54 -5.80
CA PRO A 130 -20.88 -3.82 -5.47
C PRO A 130 -20.04 -4.73 -4.56
N GLN A 131 -18.72 -4.61 -4.63
CA GLN A 131 -17.78 -5.30 -3.74
C GLN A 131 -16.48 -4.50 -3.72
N GLY A 132 -16.35 -3.58 -2.76
CA GLY A 132 -15.13 -2.78 -2.60
C GLY A 132 -14.01 -3.62 -1.97
N ARG A 133 -12.77 -3.46 -2.44
CA ARG A 133 -11.61 -4.15 -1.87
C ARG A 133 -10.45 -3.19 -1.63
N ILE A 134 -9.93 -3.18 -0.40
CA ILE A 134 -8.77 -2.40 0.00
C ILE A 134 -7.63 -3.39 0.30
N ILE A 135 -6.51 -3.25 -0.41
CA ILE A 135 -5.34 -4.12 -0.29
C ILE A 135 -4.17 -3.29 0.20
N ASN A 136 -3.68 -3.61 1.39
CA ASN A 136 -2.56 -2.92 2.03
C ASN A 136 -1.28 -3.76 1.92
N VAL A 137 -0.31 -3.29 1.13
CA VAL A 137 0.96 -4.00 0.96
C VAL A 137 1.87 -3.76 2.17
N SER A 138 2.03 -4.80 2.97
CA SER A 138 2.94 -4.88 4.11
C SER A 138 4.23 -5.63 3.71
N SER A 139 4.96 -6.21 4.68
CA SER A 139 6.19 -6.95 4.51
C SER A 139 6.45 -7.85 5.72
N GLU A 140 7.24 -8.92 5.60
CA GLU A 140 7.84 -9.61 6.77
C GLU A 140 8.65 -8.66 7.66
N GLY A 141 9.06 -7.50 7.13
CA GLY A 141 9.66 -6.41 7.91
C GLY A 141 8.81 -5.97 9.11
N HIS A 142 7.49 -6.16 9.09
CA HIS A 142 6.60 -5.85 10.24
C HIS A 142 7.00 -6.57 11.54
N ARG A 143 7.75 -7.67 11.44
CA ARG A 143 8.24 -8.42 12.61
C ARG A 143 9.38 -7.72 13.35
N PHE A 144 10.07 -6.77 12.71
CA PHE A 144 11.11 -5.95 13.34
C PHE A 144 10.55 -4.68 13.99
N ALA A 145 9.23 -4.47 13.93
CA ALA A 145 8.58 -3.32 14.53
C ALA A 145 8.77 -3.30 16.06
N ASN A 146 8.88 -2.10 16.62
CA ASN A 146 8.78 -1.87 18.06
C ASN A 146 7.29 -1.70 18.42
N PRO A 147 6.68 -2.55 19.26
CA PRO A 147 5.28 -2.40 19.65
C PRO A 147 4.93 -1.05 20.30
N ARG A 148 5.93 -0.35 20.87
CA ARG A 148 5.77 0.99 21.48
C ARG A 148 6.03 2.15 20.53
N PHE A 149 6.17 1.92 19.21
CA PHE A 149 6.52 2.97 18.26
C PHE A 149 5.55 4.17 18.24
N LEU A 150 4.30 3.99 18.66
CA LEU A 150 3.32 5.08 18.73
C LEU A 150 3.52 6.03 19.92
N GLU A 151 4.47 5.76 20.82
CA GLU A 151 4.93 6.75 21.81
C GLU A 151 5.77 7.84 21.16
N ASP A 152 6.45 7.52 20.05
CA ASP A 152 7.25 8.43 19.25
C ASP A 152 7.20 8.00 17.77
N PRO A 153 6.07 8.22 17.08
CA PRO A 153 5.92 7.82 15.68
C PRO A 153 6.87 8.59 14.75
N GLN A 154 7.42 9.71 15.22
CA GLN A 154 8.34 10.57 14.47
C GLN A 154 9.81 10.16 14.62
N THR A 155 10.12 9.22 15.53
CA THR A 155 11.47 8.74 15.86
C THR A 155 12.41 9.89 16.18
N GLU A 156 12.00 10.79 17.07
CA GLU A 156 12.77 11.97 17.51
C GLU A 156 13.56 11.71 18.78
N SER A 157 13.07 10.83 19.65
CA SER A 157 13.66 10.52 20.95
C SER A 157 14.69 9.40 20.92
N GLN A 158 14.87 8.73 19.78
CA GLN A 158 15.71 7.54 19.64
C GLN A 158 16.65 7.65 18.45
N ARG A 159 17.76 6.90 18.48
CA ARG A 159 18.64 6.77 17.32
C ARG A 159 17.86 6.14 16.16
N TYR A 160 17.88 6.80 15.01
CA TYR A 160 17.17 6.34 13.82
C TYR A 160 17.72 5.01 13.30
N ASP A 161 16.82 4.03 13.15
CA ASP A 161 17.07 2.71 12.59
C ASP A 161 16.06 2.48 11.45
N GLY A 162 16.52 2.62 10.20
CA GLY A 162 15.65 2.54 9.03
C GLY A 162 14.93 1.19 8.88
N ILE A 163 15.52 0.09 9.35
CA ILE A 163 14.86 -1.23 9.31
C ILE A 163 13.71 -1.27 10.30
N ARG A 164 13.92 -0.76 11.52
CA ARG A 164 12.90 -0.69 12.56
C ARG A 164 11.77 0.26 12.18
N VAL A 165 12.08 1.46 11.67
CA VAL A 165 11.10 2.46 11.22
C VAL A 165 10.28 1.91 10.05
N TYR A 166 10.91 1.26 9.08
CA TYR A 166 10.20 0.55 8.02
C TYR A 166 9.32 -0.58 8.58
N GLY A 167 9.82 -1.36 9.54
CA GLY A 167 9.05 -2.38 10.24
C GLY A 167 7.80 -1.82 10.92
N ASN A 168 7.92 -0.69 11.63
CA ASN A 168 6.81 0.03 12.25
C ASN A 168 5.76 0.45 11.20
N ALA A 169 6.19 1.01 10.07
CA ALA A 169 5.29 1.37 8.99
C ALA A 169 4.58 0.15 8.37
N LYS A 170 5.28 -0.97 8.20
CA LYS A 170 4.68 -2.20 7.65
C LYS A 170 3.78 -2.92 8.66
N LEU A 171 4.06 -2.83 9.96
CA LEU A 171 3.12 -3.22 11.01
C LEU A 171 1.86 -2.36 10.96
N SER A 172 2.01 -1.05 10.78
CA SER A 172 0.90 -0.10 10.67
C SER A 172 -0.07 -0.49 9.54
N ASN A 173 0.44 -0.92 8.38
CA ASN A 173 -0.40 -1.38 7.27
C ASN A 173 -1.27 -2.61 7.63
N ILE A 174 -0.80 -3.52 8.49
CA ILE A 174 -1.57 -4.69 8.94
C ILE A 174 -2.64 -4.28 9.95
N LEU A 175 -2.25 -3.45 10.93
CA LEU A 175 -3.16 -2.90 11.92
C LEU A 175 -4.25 -2.04 11.28
N PHE A 176 -3.89 -1.28 10.24
CA PHE A 176 -4.83 -0.48 9.45
C PHE A 176 -5.87 -1.35 8.73
N ALA A 177 -5.45 -2.45 8.10
CA ALA A 177 -6.40 -3.40 7.50
C ALA A 177 -7.37 -3.97 8.54
N LYS A 178 -6.88 -4.33 9.73
CA LYS A 178 -7.72 -4.81 10.85
C LYS A 178 -8.71 -3.73 11.33
N GLY A 179 -8.23 -2.49 11.49
CA GLY A 179 -9.06 -1.35 11.91
C GLY A 179 -10.14 -1.00 10.88
N LEU A 180 -9.80 -1.01 9.59
CA LEU A 180 -10.74 -0.82 8.48
C LEU A 180 -11.81 -1.90 8.48
N ALA A 181 -11.42 -3.17 8.59
CA ALA A 181 -12.35 -4.28 8.57
C ALA A 181 -13.42 -4.16 9.66
N LYS A 182 -13.03 -3.73 10.88
CA LYS A 182 -13.96 -3.44 11.98
C LYS A 182 -14.92 -2.28 11.64
N ARG A 183 -14.40 -1.19 11.09
CA ARG A 183 -15.17 0.03 10.79
C ARG A 183 -16.01 -0.04 9.51
N LEU A 184 -15.77 -1.05 8.68
CA LEU A 184 -16.52 -1.32 7.45
C LEU A 184 -17.51 -2.47 7.60
N GLN A 185 -17.68 -2.99 8.81
CA GLN A 185 -18.76 -3.94 9.12
C GLN A 185 -20.11 -3.35 8.72
N GLY A 186 -20.97 -4.18 8.11
CA GLY A 186 -22.25 -3.75 7.54
C GLY A 186 -22.16 -3.20 6.12
N THR A 187 -20.95 -2.99 5.57
CA THR A 187 -20.74 -2.69 4.14
C THR A 187 -20.28 -3.94 3.39
N ARG A 188 -20.21 -3.85 2.04
CA ARG A 188 -19.60 -4.88 1.18
C ARG A 188 -18.13 -4.61 0.88
N VAL A 189 -17.46 -3.81 1.71
CA VAL A 189 -16.04 -3.48 1.52
C VAL A 189 -15.19 -4.40 2.38
N THR A 190 -14.19 -5.03 1.77
CA THR A 190 -13.17 -5.79 2.51
C THR A 190 -11.83 -5.07 2.54
N ALA A 191 -11.09 -5.23 3.63
CA ALA A 191 -9.78 -4.64 3.81
C ALA A 191 -8.79 -5.70 4.31
N ASN A 192 -7.77 -6.02 3.53
CA ASN A 192 -6.77 -7.03 3.89
C ASN A 192 -5.35 -6.50 3.72
N ALA A 193 -4.41 -7.12 4.43
CA ALA A 193 -2.99 -6.85 4.28
C ALA A 193 -2.27 -8.06 3.69
N LEU A 194 -1.11 -7.83 3.06
CA LEU A 194 -0.29 -8.92 2.52
C LEU A 194 1.20 -8.68 2.64
N HIS A 195 1.98 -9.74 2.56
CA HIS A 195 3.40 -9.67 2.20
C HIS A 195 3.62 -10.19 0.77
N PRO A 196 4.34 -9.43 -0.07
CA PRO A 196 4.55 -9.82 -1.47
C PRO A 196 5.71 -10.81 -1.66
N GLY A 197 6.37 -11.30 -0.60
CA GLY A 197 7.64 -12.02 -0.72
C GLY A 197 8.85 -11.09 -0.66
N LEU A 198 10.06 -11.67 -0.65
CA LEU A 198 11.29 -10.92 -0.89
C LEU A 198 11.45 -10.75 -2.40
N VAL A 199 11.12 -9.58 -2.95
CA VAL A 199 11.00 -9.41 -4.40
C VAL A 199 12.16 -8.59 -4.97
N ARG A 200 12.75 -9.05 -6.07
CA ARG A 200 13.69 -8.26 -6.89
C ARG A 200 12.95 -7.07 -7.49
N THR A 201 13.02 -5.93 -6.82
CA THR A 201 12.45 -4.66 -7.28
C THR A 201 13.46 -3.54 -7.08
N GLY A 202 13.21 -2.38 -7.69
CA GLY A 202 13.97 -1.15 -7.40
C GLY A 202 13.87 -0.66 -5.94
N PHE A 203 13.14 -1.37 -5.07
CA PHE A 203 12.94 -1.03 -3.67
C PHE A 203 14.26 -1.06 -2.90
N GLY A 204 14.62 0.05 -2.25
CA GLY A 204 15.87 0.18 -1.52
C GLY A 204 17.10 0.54 -2.36
N HIS A 205 16.99 0.75 -3.69
CA HIS A 205 18.14 1.17 -4.51
C HIS A 205 18.72 2.55 -4.12
N ASN A 206 17.92 3.42 -3.49
CA ASN A 206 18.37 4.71 -2.96
C ASN A 206 18.90 4.62 -1.52
N SER A 207 18.90 3.44 -0.89
CA SER A 207 19.49 3.26 0.44
C SER A 207 21.02 3.22 0.34
N GLN A 208 21.71 3.95 1.21
CA GLN A 208 23.17 3.84 1.35
C GLN A 208 23.53 2.92 2.52
N GLY A 209 24.76 2.42 2.55
CA GLY A 209 25.28 1.64 3.69
C GLY A 209 24.75 0.21 3.84
N PHE A 210 24.54 -0.23 5.09
CA PHE A 210 24.29 -1.62 5.47
C PHE A 210 23.05 -2.25 4.79
N PHE A 211 22.02 -1.46 4.48
CA PHE A 211 20.82 -1.98 3.83
C PHE A 211 21.08 -2.41 2.37
N ARG A 212 21.95 -1.70 1.63
CA ARG A 212 22.40 -2.12 0.29
C ARG A 212 23.10 -3.48 0.36
N TYR A 213 23.89 -3.71 1.41
CA TYR A 213 24.59 -4.96 1.64
C TYR A 213 23.63 -6.12 1.96
N VAL A 214 22.62 -5.88 2.80
CA VAL A 214 21.55 -6.86 3.09
C VAL A 214 20.73 -7.21 1.83
N VAL A 215 20.39 -6.22 1.01
CA VAL A 215 19.68 -6.43 -0.28
C VAL A 215 20.55 -7.24 -1.26
N GLN A 216 21.86 -6.99 -1.30
CA GLN A 216 22.80 -7.75 -2.13
C GLN A 216 22.95 -9.22 -1.67
N LEU A 217 23.04 -9.47 -0.36
CA LEU A 217 23.12 -10.84 0.19
C LEU A 217 21.81 -11.63 0.06
N GLY A 218 20.67 -10.95 0.12
CA GLY A 218 19.35 -11.57 -0.07
C GLY A 218 19.00 -11.88 -1.53
N ALA A 219 19.79 -11.42 -2.49
CA ALA A 219 19.52 -11.52 -3.92
C ALA A 219 19.22 -12.93 -4.48
N PRO A 220 19.86 -14.01 -4.00
CA PRO A 220 19.55 -15.37 -4.42
C PRO A 220 18.17 -15.87 -3.98
N PHE A 221 17.62 -15.31 -2.91
CA PHE A 221 16.31 -15.70 -2.36
C PHE A 221 15.17 -14.81 -2.85
N MET A 222 15.47 -13.83 -3.69
CA MET A 222 14.48 -12.89 -4.20
C MET A 222 13.65 -13.50 -5.34
N ILE A 223 12.33 -13.38 -5.25
CA ILE A 223 11.39 -13.79 -6.30
C ILE A 223 11.20 -12.70 -7.36
N SER A 224 10.65 -13.08 -8.52
CA SER A 224 10.28 -12.12 -9.56
C SER A 224 9.15 -11.19 -9.11
N ALA A 225 9.09 -9.99 -9.70
CA ALA A 225 8.00 -9.04 -9.48
C ALA A 225 6.62 -9.65 -9.78
N GLU A 226 6.54 -10.49 -10.82
CA GLU A 226 5.34 -11.24 -11.18
C GLU A 226 4.90 -12.18 -10.03
N LYS A 227 5.82 -12.99 -9.49
CA LYS A 227 5.52 -13.86 -8.34
C LYS A 227 5.10 -13.04 -7.13
N GLY A 228 5.70 -11.87 -6.91
CA GLY A 228 5.35 -10.99 -5.80
C GLY A 228 3.99 -10.31 -5.93
N ALA A 229 3.53 -10.06 -7.15
CA ALA A 229 2.21 -9.50 -7.42
C ALA A 229 1.07 -10.50 -7.20
N ARG A 230 1.34 -11.82 -7.20
CA ARG A 230 0.29 -12.86 -7.13
C ARG A 230 -0.68 -12.68 -5.96
N THR A 231 -0.17 -12.37 -4.77
CA THR A 231 -1.03 -12.20 -3.58
C THR A 231 -1.88 -10.92 -3.71
N SER A 232 -1.33 -9.84 -4.26
CA SER A 232 -2.08 -8.60 -4.52
C SER A 232 -3.20 -8.84 -5.52
N VAL A 233 -2.91 -9.54 -6.62
CA VAL A 233 -3.90 -9.90 -7.64
C VAL A 233 -4.97 -10.82 -7.07
N TYR A 234 -4.58 -11.85 -6.30
CA TYR A 234 -5.52 -12.76 -5.64
C TYR A 234 -6.50 -12.00 -4.74
N LEU A 235 -6.00 -11.11 -3.89
CA LEU A 235 -6.86 -10.30 -3.02
C LEU A 235 -7.73 -9.32 -3.81
N ALA A 236 -7.20 -8.74 -4.89
CA ALA A 236 -7.94 -7.81 -5.74
C ALA A 236 -9.07 -8.47 -6.55
N SER A 237 -8.94 -9.74 -6.94
CA SER A 237 -9.86 -10.31 -7.94
C SER A 237 -10.45 -11.68 -7.65
N SER A 238 -9.92 -12.45 -6.71
CA SER A 238 -10.43 -13.82 -6.44
C SER A 238 -11.82 -13.78 -5.78
N PRO A 239 -12.80 -14.56 -6.26
CA PRO A 239 -14.07 -14.75 -5.56
C PRO A 239 -13.91 -15.40 -4.17
N GLU A 240 -12.90 -16.24 -3.97
CA GLU A 240 -12.67 -16.98 -2.72
C GLU A 240 -12.43 -16.08 -1.50
N VAL A 241 -11.97 -14.85 -1.73
CA VAL A 241 -11.71 -13.85 -0.68
C VAL A 241 -12.64 -12.65 -0.78
N ALA A 242 -13.77 -12.77 -1.50
CA ALA A 242 -14.72 -11.69 -1.65
C ALA A 242 -15.18 -11.13 -0.29
N ASP A 243 -15.49 -12.01 0.65
CA ASP A 243 -16.02 -11.65 1.99
C ASP A 243 -14.97 -11.76 3.10
N VAL A 244 -13.70 -12.00 2.75
CA VAL A 244 -12.61 -12.07 3.73
C VAL A 244 -12.11 -10.66 4.01
N SER A 245 -12.11 -10.24 5.28
CA SER A 245 -11.69 -8.91 5.71
C SER A 245 -10.92 -8.97 7.02
N GLY A 246 -9.96 -8.05 7.20
CA GLY A 246 -9.15 -7.91 8.41
C GLY A 246 -7.99 -8.89 8.50
N GLU A 247 -7.69 -9.61 7.42
CA GLU A 247 -6.74 -10.72 7.42
C GLU A 247 -5.38 -10.35 6.81
N TYR A 248 -4.36 -11.13 7.18
CA TYR A 248 -3.02 -11.02 6.64
C TYR A 248 -2.71 -12.21 5.72
N PHE A 249 -2.19 -11.94 4.53
CA PHE A 249 -1.91 -12.94 3.51
C PHE A 249 -0.43 -13.05 3.13
N ASN A 250 0.01 -14.27 2.87
CA ASN A 250 1.30 -14.57 2.27
C ASN A 250 1.14 -15.72 1.27
N LYS A 251 1.67 -15.56 0.04
CA LYS A 251 1.54 -16.55 -1.05
C LYS A 251 0.09 -17.00 -1.29
N CYS A 252 -0.83 -16.04 -1.40
CA CYS A 252 -2.27 -16.27 -1.60
C CYS A 252 -2.97 -17.10 -0.50
N ARG A 253 -2.40 -17.20 0.71
CA ARG A 253 -3.01 -17.90 1.84
C ARG A 253 -3.04 -17.01 3.07
N LYS A 254 -4.05 -17.17 3.92
CA LYS A 254 -4.07 -16.55 5.25
C LYS A 254 -2.81 -17.00 6.01
N ALA A 255 -2.12 -16.05 6.63
CA ALA A 255 -0.89 -16.27 7.36
C ALA A 255 -0.97 -15.59 8.73
N LYS A 256 -0.21 -16.09 9.70
CA LYS A 256 -0.18 -15.51 11.05
C LYS A 256 0.85 -14.37 11.13
N PRO A 257 0.44 -13.10 11.32
CA PRO A 257 1.39 -12.00 11.49
C PRO A 257 1.99 -12.01 12.91
N SER A 258 2.80 -11.02 13.26
CA SER A 258 3.35 -10.86 14.61
C SER A 258 2.26 -10.77 15.70
N SER A 259 2.62 -10.92 16.98
CA SER A 259 1.70 -10.68 18.09
C SER A 259 1.18 -9.24 18.10
N ALA A 260 2.07 -8.27 17.92
CA ALA A 260 1.72 -6.85 17.84
C ALA A 260 0.70 -6.56 16.72
N ALA A 261 0.83 -7.22 15.55
CA ALA A 261 -0.12 -7.05 14.44
C ALA A 261 -1.54 -7.58 14.73
N ARG A 262 -1.71 -8.36 15.80
CA ARG A 262 -3.00 -8.91 16.23
C ARG A 262 -3.58 -8.16 17.42
N ASP A 263 -2.85 -7.21 17.99
CA ASP A 263 -3.25 -6.40 19.13
C ASP A 263 -4.30 -5.36 18.71
N GLU A 264 -5.48 -5.44 19.31
CA GLU A 264 -6.60 -4.55 19.01
C GLU A 264 -6.46 -3.17 19.62
N ALA A 265 -5.86 -3.08 20.81
CA ALA A 265 -5.60 -1.79 21.45
C ALA A 265 -4.55 -1.02 20.65
N LEU A 266 -3.53 -1.71 20.14
CA LEU A 266 -2.54 -1.09 19.26
C LEU A 266 -3.15 -0.64 17.92
N ALA A 267 -4.06 -1.43 17.34
CA ALA A 267 -4.75 -1.04 16.11
C ALA A 267 -5.62 0.20 16.30
N GLU A 268 -6.32 0.29 17.42
CA GLU A 268 -7.14 1.46 17.76
C GLU A 268 -6.29 2.69 18.05
N ARG A 269 -5.19 2.53 18.80
CA ARG A 269 -4.25 3.63 19.05
C ARG A 269 -3.61 4.15 17.75
N LEU A 270 -3.22 3.24 16.84
CA LEU A 270 -2.72 3.62 15.53
C LEU A 270 -3.76 4.43 14.75
N TRP A 271 -5.03 4.01 14.80
CA TRP A 271 -6.12 4.70 14.12
C TRP A 271 -6.23 6.16 14.59
N GLN A 272 -6.33 6.37 15.90
CA GLN A 272 -6.45 7.70 16.50
C GLN A 272 -5.26 8.61 16.17
N VAL A 273 -4.04 8.07 16.29
CA VAL A 273 -2.82 8.80 15.90
C VAL A 273 -2.86 9.17 14.41
N SER A 274 -3.32 8.25 13.55
CA SER A 274 -3.39 8.50 12.11
C SER A 274 -4.45 9.53 11.75
N GLU A 275 -5.61 9.52 12.41
CA GLU A 275 -6.64 10.57 12.27
C GLU A 275 -6.08 11.94 12.65
N GLN A 276 -5.43 12.03 13.82
CA GLN A 276 -4.84 13.28 14.31
C GLN A 276 -3.80 13.83 13.31
N LEU A 277 -2.89 13.00 12.83
CA LEU A 277 -1.80 13.43 11.94
C LEU A 277 -2.29 13.74 10.52
N THR A 278 -3.35 13.09 10.06
CA THR A 278 -3.88 13.32 8.69
C THR A 278 -5.02 14.35 8.64
N GLY A 279 -5.59 14.72 9.79
CA GLY A 279 -6.76 15.58 9.90
C GLY A 279 -8.04 14.95 9.34
N VAL A 280 -8.08 13.62 9.19
CA VAL A 280 -9.29 12.89 8.78
C VAL A 280 -10.17 12.66 10.00
N LYS A 281 -11.48 12.85 9.85
CA LYS A 281 -12.49 12.43 10.82
C LYS A 281 -13.21 11.20 10.28
N THR A 282 -13.24 10.10 11.05
CA THR A 282 -13.81 8.81 10.60
C THR A 282 -15.25 8.56 10.98
#